data_AF-A0ABC8S3E4-F1
#
_entry.id   AF-A0ABC8S3E4-F1
#
_cell.length_a   1.000
_cell.length_b   1.000
_cell.length_c   1.000
_cell.angle_alpha   90.00
_cell.angle_beta   90.00
_cell.angle_gamma   90.00
#
_symmetry.space_group_name_H-M   'P 1'
#
loop_
_entity.id
_entity.type
_entity.pdbx_description
1 polymer ?
#
loop_
_entity_poly.entity_id
_entity_poly.type
_entity_poly.pdbx_seq_one_letter_code
_entity_poly.pdbx_strand_id
1 'polypeptide(L)' 'MFCRKNSTRSQRGSVPVHLNVYDLTSINGYAYWVGLGVYHSGVQVHGVEYAFGAHEYPTTGIFEAEPKTL' A
#
# COMPACT_ATOMS: atom_id res chain seq x y z
N MET A 1 24.48 3.90 -28.35
CA MET A 1 25.35 4.37 -27.25
C MET A 1 24.45 5.06 -26.23
N PHE A 2 23.95 4.32 -25.23
CA PHE A 2 23.03 4.87 -24.23
C PHE A 2 23.83 5.38 -23.03
N CYS A 3 23.79 6.70 -22.83
CA CYS A 3 24.50 7.38 -21.75
C CYS A 3 23.84 7.02 -20.40
N ARG A 4 24.46 6.09 -19.67
CA ARG A 4 24.00 5.63 -18.37
C ARG A 4 24.34 6.71 -17.33
N LYS A 5 23.37 7.54 -16.95
CA LYS A 5 23.53 8.48 -15.83
C LYS A 5 23.74 7.66 -14.54
N ASN A 6 24.94 7.73 -13.97
CA ASN A 6 25.19 7.23 -12.63
C ASN A 6 24.48 8.14 -11.62
N SER A 7 23.30 7.72 -11.17
CA SER A 7 22.61 8.35 -10.05
C SER A 7 23.42 8.10 -8.79
N THR A 8 24.06 9.15 -8.25
CA THR A 8 24.68 9.12 -6.93
C THR A 8 23.61 8.78 -5.89
N ARG A 9 23.60 7.54 -5.40
CA ARG A 9 22.74 7.13 -4.28
C ARG A 9 23.25 7.79 -3.01
N SER A 10 22.71 8.98 -2.73
CA SER A 10 22.78 9.59 -1.40
C SER A 10 22.31 8.55 -0.39
N GLN A 11 23.17 8.15 0.55
CA GLN A 11 22.82 7.31 1.69
C GLN A 11 21.97 8.12 2.68
N ARG A 12 20.80 8.60 2.23
CA ARG A 12 19.70 8.95 3.13
C ARG A 12 19.21 7.63 3.70
N GLY A 13 18.97 7.56 5.02
CA GLY A 13 18.41 6.38 5.68
C GLY A 13 17.16 5.92 4.93
N SER A 14 17.33 4.90 4.07
CA SER A 14 16.29 4.46 3.16
C SER A 14 15.51 3.37 3.88
N VAL A 15 14.56 3.77 4.70
CA VAL A 15 13.60 2.84 5.29
C VAL A 15 12.78 2.24 4.16
N PRO A 16 12.67 0.91 4.05
CA PRO A 16 11.83 0.29 3.05
C PRO A 16 10.35 0.64 3.32
N VAL A 17 9.66 1.09 2.28
CA VAL A 17 8.23 1.37 2.29
C VAL A 17 7.58 0.32 1.38
N HIS A 18 6.59 -0.40 1.92
CA HIS A 18 5.81 -1.36 1.15
C HIS A 18 4.38 -0.85 1.00
N LEU A 19 3.77 -1.10 -0.16
CA LEU A 19 2.34 -0.93 -0.39
C LEU A 19 1.72 -2.32 -0.44
N ASN A 20 0.96 -2.68 0.59
CA ASN A 20 0.24 -3.93 0.63
C ASN A 20 -1.14 -3.69 0.01
N VAL A 21 -1.55 -4.54 -0.94
CA VAL A 21 -2.78 -4.40 -1.72
C VAL A 21 -3.61 -5.66 -1.53
N TYR A 22 -4.86 -5.47 -1.11
CA TYR A 22 -5.78 -6.54 -0.73
C TYR A 22 -7.03 -6.52 -1.60
N ASP A 23 -7.44 -7.72 -2.00
CA ASP A 23 -8.74 -7.99 -2.61
C ASP A 23 -9.76 -8.24 -1.51
N LEU A 24 -10.38 -7.18 -0.99
CA LEU A 24 -11.35 -7.30 0.11
C LEU A 24 -12.73 -7.80 -0.32
N THR A 25 -13.01 -7.82 -1.63
CA THR A 25 -14.37 -8.04 -2.12
C THR A 25 -14.40 -9.15 -3.15
N SER A 26 -15.14 -10.23 -2.85
CA SER A 26 -15.34 -11.34 -3.79
C SER A 26 -15.97 -10.91 -5.11
N ILE A 27 -16.62 -9.73 -5.16
CA ILE A 27 -17.20 -9.16 -6.38
C ILE A 27 -16.16 -8.88 -7.47
N ASN A 28 -14.90 -8.68 -7.10
CA ASN A 28 -13.81 -8.47 -8.06
C ASN A 28 -13.66 -9.63 -9.05
N GLY A 29 -14.01 -10.86 -8.64
CA GLY A 29 -14.06 -12.03 -9.51
C GLY A 29 -14.88 -11.82 -10.78
N TYR A 30 -15.99 -11.08 -10.70
CA TYR A 30 -16.85 -10.77 -11.86
C TYR A 30 -16.32 -9.63 -12.73
N ALA A 31 -15.32 -8.87 -12.27
CA ALA A 31 -14.77 -7.71 -12.96
C ALA A 31 -13.35 -7.95 -13.50
N TYR A 32 -12.67 -9.02 -13.05
CA TYR A 32 -11.33 -9.40 -13.53
C TYR A 32 -11.23 -9.57 -15.02
N TRP A 33 -12.25 -10.13 -15.67
CA TRP A 33 -12.23 -10.38 -17.11
C TRP A 33 -12.23 -9.09 -17.94
N VAL A 34 -12.65 -7.94 -17.38
CA VAL A 34 -12.51 -6.60 -18.00
C VAL A 34 -11.36 -5.79 -17.41
N GLY A 35 -10.52 -6.38 -16.56
CA GLY A 35 -9.38 -5.69 -15.93
C GLY A 35 -9.78 -4.64 -14.88
N LEU A 36 -10.92 -4.81 -14.21
CA LEU A 36 -11.40 -3.92 -13.15
C LEU A 36 -11.43 -4.63 -11.80
N GLY A 37 -11.30 -3.85 -10.71
CA GLY A 37 -11.40 -4.34 -9.34
C GLY A 37 -11.37 -3.22 -8.31
N VAL A 38 -11.95 -3.47 -7.14
CA VAL A 38 -11.92 -2.61 -5.96
C VAL A 38 -10.93 -3.20 -4.97
N TYR A 39 -9.81 -2.53 -4.78
CA TYR A 39 -8.76 -2.98 -3.88
C TYR A 39 -8.64 -2.02 -2.70
N HIS A 40 -8.27 -2.56 -1.55
CA HIS A 40 -7.83 -1.77 -0.42
C HIS A 40 -6.32 -1.86 -0.30
N SER A 41 -5.68 -0.81 0.20
CA SER A 41 -4.23 -0.81 0.36
C SER A 41 -3.80 -0.17 1.67
N GLY A 42 -2.77 -0.74 2.27
CA GLY A 42 -2.06 -0.20 3.43
C GLY A 42 -0.61 0.14 3.09
N VAL A 43 -0.08 1.17 3.74
CA VAL A 43 1.34 1.56 3.65
C VAL A 43 2.08 0.99 4.85
N GLN A 44 3.06 0.14 4.59
CA GLN A 44 3.90 -0.45 5.63
C GLN A 44 5.24 0.28 5.70
N VAL A 45 5.57 0.79 6.89
CA VAL A 45 6.85 1.42 7.21
C VAL A 45 7.24 1.00 8.62
N HIS A 46 8.52 0.78 8.89
CA HIS A 46 9.02 0.40 10.22
C HIS A 46 8.35 -0.85 10.84
N GLY A 47 7.86 -1.77 10.00
CA GLY A 47 7.20 -3.00 10.46
C GLY A 47 5.75 -2.82 10.91
N VAL A 48 5.18 -1.61 10.78
CA VAL A 48 3.77 -1.32 11.05
C VAL A 48 3.08 -0.98 9.74
N GLU A 49 1.87 -1.49 9.55
CA GLU A 49 1.03 -1.15 8.41
C GLU A 49 -0.03 -0.12 8.80
N TYR A 50 -0.16 0.91 7.96
CA TYR A 50 -1.10 2.00 8.15
C TYR A 50 -2.12 2.01 7.01
N ALA A 51 -3.40 2.05 7.34
CA ALA A 51 -4.48 2.14 6.38
C ALA A 51 -5.51 3.18 6.79
N PHE A 52 -6.20 3.77 5.81
CA PHE A 52 -7.31 4.67 6.05
C PHE A 52 -8.64 3.94 5.85
N GLY A 53 -9.54 4.04 6.83
CA GLY A 53 -10.82 3.36 6.81
C GLY A 53 -11.96 4.23 7.34
N ALA A 54 -13.18 3.91 6.89
CA ALA A 54 -14.39 4.54 7.44
C ALA A 54 -14.64 4.11 8.88
N HIS A 55 -14.99 5.06 9.75
CA HIS A 55 -15.38 4.82 11.14
C HIS A 55 -16.30 5.95 11.66
N GLU A 56 -16.93 5.73 12.81
CA GLU A 56 -17.97 6.63 13.36
C GLU A 56 -17.42 7.72 14.32
N TYR A 57 -16.18 7.59 14.77
CA TYR A 57 -15.56 8.50 15.74
C TYR A 57 -14.99 9.78 15.08
N PRO A 58 -14.83 10.90 15.81
CA PRO A 58 -14.16 12.10 15.30
C PRO A 58 -12.63 11.98 15.40
N THR A 59 -12.04 10.99 14.72
CA THR A 59 -10.58 10.75 14.65
C THR A 59 -10.08 10.81 13.20
N THR A 60 -8.80 10.53 12.97
CA THR A 60 -8.16 10.67 11.65
C THR A 60 -8.55 9.61 10.64
N GLY A 61 -9.20 8.51 11.07
CA GLY A 61 -9.46 7.33 10.25
C GLY A 61 -8.24 6.51 9.87
N ILE A 62 -7.08 6.81 10.47
CA ILE A 62 -5.84 6.06 10.29
C ILE A 62 -5.83 4.92 11.32
N PHE A 63 -5.66 3.69 10.83
CA PHE A 63 -5.53 2.49 11.62
C PHE A 63 -4.14 1.89 11.46
N GLU A 64 -3.62 1.36 12.56
CA GLU A 64 -2.34 0.63 12.61
C GLU A 64 -2.63 -0.87 12.73
N ALA A 65 -1.91 -1.68 11.97
CA ALA A 65 -2.06 -3.13 11.97
C ALA A 65 -0.71 -3.84 11.82
N GLU A 66 -0.70 -5.14 12.14
CA GLU A 66 0.39 -6.01 11.73
C GLU A 66 0.42 -6.08 10.19
N PRO A 67 1.62 -6.11 9.57
CA PRO A 67 1.70 -6.17 8.13
C PRO A 67 1.00 -7.40 7.55
N LYS A 68 0.23 -7.22 6.46
CA LYS A 68 -0.42 -8.31 5.71
C LYS A 68 -1.52 -9.05 6.46
N THR A 69 -2.19 -8.39 7.39
CA THR A 69 -3.33 -8.95 8.14
C THR A 69 -4.67 -8.29 7.84
N LEU A 70 -4.70 -7.32 6.92
CA LEU A 70 -5.90 -6.63 6.45
C LEU A 70 -6.71 -7.48 5.46
#